data_AF-A0A1S8CIK3-F1
#
_entry.id   AF-A0A1S8CIK3-F1
#
_cell.length_a   1.000
_cell.length_b   1.000
_cell.length_c   1.000
_cell.angle_alpha   90.00
_cell.angle_beta   90.00
_cell.angle_gamma   90.00
#
_symmetry.space_group_name_H-M   'P 1'
#
loop_
_entity.id
_entity.type
_entity.pdbx_description
1 polymer ?
#
loop_
_entity_poly.entity_id
_entity_poly.type
_entity_poly.pdbx_seq_one_letter_code
_entity_poly.pdbx_strand_id
1 'polypeptide(L)'
;MAEINLQRVYDFSVPAPEHCYLIDRLWPRGVSKERLQGVVWLKQVAPDNALRQWFHQHTDQWDEFERRYRQQLAENDAWQPLVALLRQGASLTLLYGSKDTQHNQGVVLRDFLLDQMGG
;
A
#
# COMPACT_ATOMS: atom_id res chain seq x y z
N MET A 1 -18.59 3.24 -7.85
CA MET A 1 -17.30 3.73 -8.39
C MET A 1 -16.23 2.95 -7.66
N ALA A 2 -15.16 2.51 -8.33
CA ALA A 2 -14.09 1.79 -7.66
C ALA A 2 -13.36 2.75 -6.70
N GLU A 3 -13.20 2.36 -5.45
CA GLU A 3 -12.60 3.20 -4.40
C GLU A 3 -11.39 2.49 -3.76
N ILE A 4 -10.35 3.25 -3.46
CA ILE A 4 -9.17 2.75 -2.73
C ILE A 4 -9.13 3.42 -1.35
N ASN A 5 -9.34 2.62 -0.31
CA ASN A 5 -9.29 3.05 1.07
C ASN A 5 -7.91 2.81 1.66
N LEU A 6 -7.35 3.82 2.33
CA LEU A 6 -6.11 3.71 3.08
C LEU A 6 -6.42 3.64 4.56
N GLN A 7 -5.98 2.59 5.23
CA GLN A 7 -6.20 2.42 6.66
C GLN A 7 -4.93 1.98 7.38
N ARG A 8 -4.69 2.55 8.56
CA ARG A 8 -3.62 2.07 9.42
C ARG A 8 -3.97 0.69 9.95
N VAL A 9 -3.04 -0.25 9.84
CA VAL A 9 -3.20 -1.62 10.35
C VAL A 9 -3.46 -1.67 11.85
N TYR A 10 -2.97 -0.66 12.58
CA TYR A 10 -3.17 -0.51 14.02
C TYR A 10 -4.61 -0.12 14.40
N ASP A 11 -5.31 0.55 13.48
CA ASP A 11 -6.69 0.99 13.60
C ASP A 11 -7.63 0.06 12.79
N PHE A 12 -7.14 -1.11 12.39
CA PHE A 12 -7.90 -2.08 11.60
C PHE A 12 -9.00 -2.74 12.43
N SER A 13 -10.21 -2.71 11.88
CA SER A 13 -11.41 -3.34 12.42
C SER A 13 -11.66 -4.68 11.74
N VAL A 14 -12.18 -5.65 12.50
CA VAL A 14 -12.59 -6.96 11.99
C VAL A 14 -14.12 -7.04 11.88
N PRO A 15 -14.67 -7.79 10.91
CA PRO A 15 -13.98 -8.58 9.89
C PRO A 15 -13.34 -7.71 8.79
N ALA A 16 -12.37 -8.28 8.07
CA ALA A 16 -11.75 -7.63 6.93
C ALA A 16 -12.78 -7.37 5.81
N PRO A 17 -12.75 -6.19 5.16
CA PRO A 17 -13.49 -5.97 3.92
C PRO A 17 -13.04 -6.95 2.83
N GLU A 18 -13.89 -7.14 1.83
CA GLU A 18 -13.48 -7.79 0.59
C GLU A 18 -12.31 -7.01 -0.03
N HIS A 19 -11.31 -7.73 -0.54
CA HIS A 19 -10.10 -7.15 -1.15
C HIS A 19 -9.29 -6.23 -0.23
N CYS A 20 -8.98 -6.73 0.97
CA CYS A 20 -8.10 -6.08 1.93
C CYS A 20 -6.65 -6.59 1.82
N TYR A 21 -5.69 -5.68 1.67
CA TYR A 21 -4.28 -5.99 1.43
C TYR A 21 -3.36 -5.28 2.44
N LEU A 22 -2.47 -6.02 3.09
CA LEU A 22 -1.35 -5.43 3.83
C LEU A 22 -0.22 -5.13 2.84
N ILE A 23 0.19 -3.86 2.78
CA ILE A 23 1.17 -3.37 1.79
C ILE A 23 2.52 -2.96 2.44
N ASP A 24 2.76 -3.33 3.70
CA ASP A 24 4.08 -3.18 4.29
C ASP A 24 5.03 -4.31 3.86
N ARG A 25 6.29 -3.94 3.63
CA ARG A 25 7.34 -4.91 3.33
C ARG A 25 7.61 -5.86 4.50
N LEU A 26 7.42 -5.36 5.72
CA LEU A 26 7.64 -6.06 6.97
C LEU A 26 6.31 -6.24 7.69
N TRP A 27 6.15 -7.35 8.40
CA TRP A 27 4.98 -7.55 9.23
C TRP A 27 4.91 -6.47 10.33
N PRO A 28 3.76 -5.80 10.54
CA PRO A 28 3.64 -4.73 11.52
C PRO A 28 3.83 -5.25 12.93
N ARG A 29 4.67 -4.55 13.71
CA ARG A 29 4.99 -4.96 15.08
C ARG A 29 3.74 -4.90 15.96
N GLY A 30 3.53 -5.91 16.80
CA GLY A 30 2.40 -5.97 17.74
C GLY A 30 1.05 -6.32 17.10
N VAL A 31 1.01 -6.65 15.81
CA VAL A 31 -0.20 -7.11 15.12
C VAL A 31 -0.15 -8.64 14.99
N SER A 32 -1.18 -9.34 15.47
CA SER A 32 -1.27 -10.80 15.31
C SER A 32 -1.73 -11.18 13.90
N LYS A 33 -1.39 -12.39 13.46
CA LYS A 33 -1.90 -12.94 12.18
C LYS A 33 -3.41 -13.11 12.20
N GLU A 34 -3.97 -13.46 13.36
CA GLU A 34 -5.43 -13.61 13.57
C GLU A 34 -6.16 -12.28 13.35
N ARG A 35 -5.59 -11.15 13.81
CA ARG A 35 -6.18 -9.82 13.56
C ARG A 35 -6.28 -9.49 12.07
N LEU A 36 -5.37 -10.01 11.26
CA LEU A 36 -5.33 -9.84 9.81
C LEU A 36 -5.88 -11.06 9.05
N GLN A 37 -6.71 -11.87 9.71
CA GLN A 37 -7.42 -12.95 9.02
C GLN A 37 -8.28 -12.37 7.89
N GLY A 38 -8.15 -12.95 6.69
CA GLY A 38 -8.81 -12.45 5.48
C GLY A 38 -8.08 -11.30 4.77
N VAL A 39 -6.96 -10.81 5.33
CA VAL A 39 -6.10 -9.81 4.68
C VAL A 39 -4.99 -10.51 3.90
N VAL A 40 -4.79 -10.12 2.65
CA VAL A 40 -3.70 -10.63 1.80
C VAL A 40 -2.44 -9.80 2.04
N TRP A 41 -1.32 -10.43 2.38
CA TRP A 41 -0.05 -9.73 2.54
C TRP A 41 0.67 -9.55 1.21
N LEU A 42 0.50 -8.39 0.58
CA LEU A 42 1.07 -8.02 -0.71
C LEU A 42 2.37 -7.24 -0.53
N LYS A 43 3.38 -7.86 0.07
CA LYS A 43 4.67 -7.21 0.35
C LYS A 43 5.46 -6.80 -0.90
N GLN A 44 5.11 -7.33 -2.08
CA GLN A 44 5.80 -7.09 -3.34
C GLN A 44 5.53 -5.70 -3.91
N VAL A 45 4.39 -5.10 -3.59
CA VAL A 45 4.12 -3.71 -3.97
C VAL A 45 4.74 -2.71 -3.00
N ALA A 46 5.27 -3.14 -1.86
CA ALA A 46 5.92 -2.26 -0.90
C ALA A 46 7.26 -1.73 -1.43
N PRO A 47 7.71 -0.52 -1.01
CA PRO A 47 9.05 -0.05 -1.34
C PRO A 47 10.09 -1.02 -0.80
N ASP A 48 11.22 -1.13 -1.51
CA ASP A 48 12.31 -1.99 -1.09
C ASP A 48 12.97 -1.49 0.21
N ASN A 49 13.84 -2.33 0.79
CA ASN A 49 14.51 -2.00 2.05
C ASN A 49 15.42 -0.77 1.93
N ALA A 50 16.13 -0.59 0.81
CA ALA A 50 17.00 0.55 0.57
C ALA A 50 16.20 1.84 0.50
N LEU A 51 15.13 1.89 -0.30
CA LEU A 51 14.27 3.08 -0.40
C LEU A 51 13.59 3.41 0.93
N ARG A 52 13.09 2.40 1.65
CA ARG A 52 12.50 2.58 2.99
C ARG A 52 13.50 3.16 3.99
N GLN A 53 14.73 2.64 4.02
CA GLN A 53 15.78 3.16 4.91
C GLN A 53 16.19 4.58 4.53
N TRP A 54 16.31 4.85 3.23
CA TRP A 54 16.65 6.17 2.72
C TRP A 54 15.62 7.21 3.15
N PHE A 55 14.31 6.93 2.99
CA PHE A 55 13.25 7.87 3.37
C PHE A 55 13.18 8.11 4.89
N HIS A 56 13.48 7.12 5.71
CA HIS A 56 13.57 7.31 7.16
C HIS A 56 14.65 8.33 7.57
N GLN A 57 15.69 8.54 6.75
CA GLN A 57 16.75 9.52 7.01
C GLN A 57 16.50 10.87 6.32
N HIS A 58 15.58 10.92 5.34
CA HIS A 58 15.29 12.08 4.50
C HIS A 58 13.78 12.32 4.43
N THR A 59 13.12 12.40 5.58
CA THR A 59 11.66 12.52 5.66
C THR A 59 11.12 13.80 5.04
N ASP A 60 11.99 14.80 4.86
CA ASP A 60 11.71 16.05 4.14
C ASP A 60 11.69 15.88 2.61
N GLN A 61 12.22 14.78 2.07
CA GLN A 61 12.34 14.52 0.63
C GLN A 61 11.20 13.63 0.12
N TRP A 62 9.95 14.06 0.37
CA TRP A 62 8.76 13.31 -0.05
C TRP A 62 8.67 13.10 -1.55
N ASP A 63 8.82 14.16 -2.35
CA ASP A 63 8.72 14.07 -3.82
C ASP A 63 9.71 13.07 -4.43
N GLU A 64 10.93 13.03 -3.90
CA GLU A 64 11.96 12.10 -4.35
C GLU A 64 11.66 10.66 -3.92
N PHE A 65 11.09 10.45 -2.72
CA PHE A 65 10.58 9.15 -2.30
C PHE A 65 9.48 8.66 -3.23
N GLU A 66 8.49 9.50 -3.53
CA GLU A 66 7.38 9.16 -4.43
C GLU A 66 7.91 8.77 -5.81
N ARG A 67 8.80 9.59 -6.38
CA ARG A 67 9.41 9.34 -7.70
C ARG A 67 10.12 7.99 -7.73
N ARG A 68 11.00 7.71 -6.76
CA ARG A 68 11.74 6.45 -6.69
C ARG A 68 10.83 5.25 -6.47
N TYR A 69 9.80 5.41 -5.64
CA TYR A 69 8.87 4.31 -5.35
C TYR A 69 8.00 3.98 -6.57
N ARG A 70 7.51 4.99 -7.30
CA ARG A 70 6.81 4.78 -8.57
C ARG A 70 7.68 4.07 -9.61
N GLN A 71 8.98 4.36 -9.66
CA GLN A 71 9.92 3.62 -10.51
C GLN A 71 9.97 2.13 -10.12
N GLN A 72 10.11 1.82 -8.83
CA GLN A 72 10.10 0.43 -8.36
C GLN A 72 8.78 -0.29 -8.69
N LEU A 73 7.65 0.41 -8.59
CA LEU A 73 6.34 -0.13 -8.97
C LEU A 73 6.28 -0.41 -10.48
N ALA A 74 6.79 0.49 -11.32
CA ALA A 74 6.82 0.29 -12.77
C ALA A 74 7.75 -0.87 -13.20
N GLU A 75 8.74 -1.21 -12.39
CA GLU A 75 9.67 -2.33 -12.64
C GLU A 75 9.12 -3.70 -12.19
N ASN A 76 7.92 -3.77 -11.60
CA ASN A 76 7.29 -5.02 -11.21
C ASN A 76 5.80 -5.06 -11.58
N ASP A 77 5.22 -6.27 -11.61
CA ASP A 77 3.82 -6.47 -12.02
C ASP A 77 2.90 -6.82 -10.85
N ALA A 78 3.39 -6.75 -9.61
CA ALA A 78 2.64 -7.23 -8.43
C ALA A 78 1.37 -6.42 -8.12
N TRP A 79 1.28 -5.20 -8.65
CA TRP A 79 0.14 -4.31 -8.52
C TRP A 79 -0.95 -4.55 -9.58
N GLN A 80 -0.65 -5.24 -10.68
CA GLN A 80 -1.61 -5.46 -11.78
C GLN A 80 -2.93 -6.12 -11.34
N PRO A 81 -2.94 -7.11 -10.43
CA PRO A 81 -4.19 -7.70 -9.95
C PRO A 81 -5.10 -6.69 -9.23
N LEU A 82 -4.51 -5.68 -8.56
CA LEU A 82 -5.28 -4.62 -7.89
C LEU A 82 -6.00 -3.74 -8.92
N VAL A 83 -5.31 -3.37 -9.99
CA VAL A 83 -5.92 -2.60 -11.09
C VAL A 83 -7.00 -3.40 -11.79
N ALA A 84 -6.81 -4.71 -11.99
CA ALA A 84 -7.82 -5.57 -12.58
C ALA A 84 -9.11 -5.61 -11.74
N LEU A 85 -8.99 -5.68 -10.41
CA LEU A 85 -10.14 -5.61 -9.48
C LEU A 85 -10.84 -4.25 -9.55
N LEU A 86 -10.07 -3.16 -9.52
CA LEU A 86 -10.64 -1.81 -9.61
C LEU A 86 -11.38 -1.59 -10.93
N ARG A 87 -10.86 -2.08 -12.06
CA ARG A 87 -11.52 -2.04 -13.37
C ARG A 87 -12.82 -2.85 -13.42
N GLN A 88 -12.96 -3.88 -12.58
CA GLN A 88 -14.20 -4.63 -12.39
C GLN A 88 -15.20 -3.91 -11.47
N GLY A 89 -14.84 -2.72 -10.96
CA GLY A 89 -15.68 -1.93 -10.06
C GLY A 89 -15.54 -2.30 -8.58
N ALA A 90 -14.60 -3.16 -8.23
CA ALA A 90 -14.35 -3.54 -6.84
C ALA A 90 -13.62 -2.42 -6.09
N SER A 91 -13.91 -2.28 -4.78
CA SER A 91 -13.17 -1.39 -3.89
C SER A 91 -12.04 -2.14 -3.18
N LEU A 92 -10.94 -1.46 -2.91
CA LEU A 92 -9.77 -2.03 -2.25
C LEU A 92 -9.54 -1.35 -0.89
N THR A 93 -9.06 -2.12 0.08
CA THR A 93 -8.51 -1.57 1.34
C THR A 93 -7.02 -1.88 1.42
N LEU A 94 -6.18 -0.84 1.47
CA LEU A 94 -4.73 -0.98 1.62
C LEU A 94 -4.34 -0.64 3.07
N LEU A 95 -3.83 -1.64 3.79
CA LEU A 95 -3.37 -1.53 5.16
C LEU A 95 -1.88 -1.19 5.21
N TYR A 96 -1.54 -0.17 6.01
CA TYR A 96 -0.17 0.28 6.24
C TYR A 96 0.12 0.52 7.73
N GLY A 97 1.40 0.45 8.10
CA GLY A 97 1.89 0.57 9.47
C GLY A 97 2.56 1.90 9.79
N SER A 98 2.73 2.80 8.82
CA SER A 98 3.27 4.15 9.09
C SER A 98 2.39 4.90 10.09
N LYS A 99 3.02 5.73 10.93
CA LYS A 99 2.30 6.68 11.79
C LYS A 99 1.86 7.93 11.01
N ASP A 100 2.62 8.29 9.97
CA ASP A 100 2.28 9.38 9.07
C ASP A 100 1.20 8.92 8.11
N THR A 101 0.02 9.54 8.16
CA THR A 101 -1.13 9.22 7.33
C THR A 101 -1.14 9.99 6.01
N GLN A 102 -0.34 11.05 5.89
CA GLN A 102 -0.26 11.90 4.70
C GLN A 102 0.93 11.53 3.82
N HIS A 103 2.06 11.20 4.42
CA HIS A 103 3.30 10.83 3.71
C HIS A 103 3.69 9.38 4.04
N ASN A 104 3.05 8.44 3.36
CA ASN A 104 3.38 7.01 3.47
C ASN A 104 3.23 6.27 2.15
N GLN A 105 3.80 5.07 2.09
CA GLN A 105 3.78 4.24 0.89
C GLN A 105 2.35 3.93 0.38
N GLY A 106 1.35 3.90 1.25
CA GLY A 106 -0.04 3.66 0.84
C GLY A 106 -0.60 4.78 -0.03
N VAL A 107 -0.25 6.04 0.27
CA VAL A 107 -0.65 7.19 -0.53
C VAL A 107 -0.08 7.08 -1.94
N VAL A 108 1.23 6.83 -2.05
CA VAL A 108 1.89 6.68 -3.36
C VAL A 108 1.32 5.49 -4.15
N LEU A 109 1.13 4.33 -3.50
CA LEU A 109 0.58 3.16 -4.17
C LEU A 109 -0.87 3.40 -4.65
N ARG A 110 -1.71 4.05 -3.83
CA ARG A 110 -3.07 4.44 -4.24
C ARG A 110 -3.02 5.31 -5.49
N ASP A 111 -2.24 6.38 -5.46
CA ASP A 111 -2.20 7.35 -6.56
C ASP A 111 -1.61 6.73 -7.83
N PHE A 112 -0.64 5.83 -7.68
CA PHE A 112 -0.13 5.01 -8.79
C PHE A 112 -1.22 4.10 -9.37
N LEU A 113 -1.99 3.37 -8.55
CA LEU A 113 -3.06 2.50 -9.03
C LEU A 113 -4.18 3.27 -9.75
N LEU A 114 -4.53 4.46 -9.26
CA LEU A 114 -5.52 5.33 -9.88
C LEU A 114 -5.04 5.86 -11.25
N ASP A 115 -3.76 6.23 -11.35
CA ASP A 115 -3.13 6.60 -12.63
C ASP A 115 -3.23 5.47 -13.66
N GLN A 116 -2.96 4.23 -13.25
CA GLN A 116 -3.10 3.05 -14.11
C GLN A 116 -4.55 2.73 -14.52
N MET A 117 -5.56 3.29 -13.84
CA MET A 117 -6.96 3.18 -14.26
C MET A 117 -7.39 4.21 -15.30
N GLY A 118 -6.76 5.39 -15.29
CA GLY A 118 -7.07 6.50 -16.21
C GLY A 118 -6.28 6.49 -17.51
N GLY A 119 -5.22 5.66 -17.58
CA GLY A 119 -4.44 5.38 -18.80
C GLY A 119 -5.04 4.31 -19.70
#